data_AF-A0A7S1AZL3-F1
#
_entry.id   AF-A0A7S1AZL3-F1
#
_cell.length_a   1.000
_cell.length_b   1.000
_cell.length_c   1.000
_cell.angle_alpha   90.00
_cell.angle_beta   90.00
_cell.angle_gamma   90.00
#
_symmetry.space_group_name_H-M   'P 1'
#
loop_
_entity.id
_entity.type
_entity.pdbx_description
1 polymer ?
#
loop_
_entity_poly.entity_id
_entity_poly.type
_entity_poly.pdbx_seq_one_letter_code
_entity_poly.pdbx_strand_id
1 'polypeptide(L)'
;FGSRACRQSQCSIAESTVMTSTLERGVVDSLIVAPAVLGLVWSAKEWFAVGRINVQVPPDKKEEPLLNSKSEQLQNMNEISSIIAAGAKSFLMAEYLYMAAYIVLFSGVLLVATEWKTTVSFVVGCLTSILCGWVGMMIAVKTNVKTTHQCWTSQGGLGLGFNVAIQGGSVMGLSLVSLGVLALFVLIELFKLMLTPEKFDGDLGYFAKKYQLPFENTDAMFE
;
A
#
# COMPACT_ATOMS: atom_id res chain seq x y z
N PHE A 1 16.86 6.82 -56.82
CA PHE A 1 16.88 5.56 -56.05
C PHE A 1 17.29 5.71 -54.57
N GLY A 2 18.01 6.76 -54.14
CA GLY A 2 18.48 6.89 -52.74
C GLY A 2 17.45 7.30 -51.66
N SER A 3 16.32 7.91 -52.02
CA SER A 3 15.37 8.44 -51.02
C SER A 3 14.46 7.38 -50.36
N ARG A 4 14.23 6.22 -51.01
CA ARG A 4 13.44 5.11 -50.43
C ARG A 4 14.23 4.29 -49.41
N ALA A 5 15.54 4.09 -49.64
CA ALA A 5 16.41 3.35 -48.72
C ALA A 5 16.60 4.08 -47.37
N CYS A 6 16.72 5.41 -47.38
CA CYS A 6 16.82 6.21 -46.15
C CYS A 6 15.51 6.17 -45.33
N ARG A 7 14.35 6.16 -46.01
CA ARG A 7 13.04 6.05 -45.36
C ARG A 7 12.80 4.68 -44.73
N GLN A 8 13.33 3.62 -45.33
CA GLN A 8 13.22 2.25 -44.83
C GLN A 8 14.19 1.98 -43.67
N SER A 9 15.39 2.58 -43.72
CA SER A 9 16.36 2.54 -42.61
C SER A 9 15.87 3.34 -41.39
N GLN A 10 15.32 4.55 -41.60
CA GLN A 10 14.74 5.34 -40.51
C GLN A 10 13.47 4.74 -39.92
N CYS A 11 12.65 4.03 -40.72
CA CYS A 11 11.50 3.27 -40.21
C CYS A 11 11.95 2.12 -39.31
N SER A 12 12.98 1.36 -39.72
CA SER A 12 13.51 0.25 -38.91
C SER A 12 14.19 0.71 -37.61
N ILE A 13 14.86 1.87 -37.62
CA ILE A 13 15.44 2.46 -36.40
C ILE A 13 14.34 3.04 -35.50
N ALA A 14 13.32 3.69 -36.05
CA ALA A 14 12.18 4.15 -35.25
C ALA A 14 11.41 2.99 -34.59
N GLU A 15 11.18 1.88 -35.32
CA GLU A 15 10.58 0.66 -34.77
C GLU A 15 11.46 0.04 -33.68
N SER A 16 12.78 0.04 -33.87
CA SER A 16 13.74 -0.48 -32.88
C SER A 16 13.78 0.40 -31.62
N THR A 17 13.84 1.72 -31.75
CA THR A 17 13.85 2.67 -30.61
C THR A 17 12.52 2.66 -29.85
N VAL A 18 11.39 2.53 -30.55
CA VAL A 18 10.08 2.37 -29.90
C VAL A 18 10.03 1.04 -29.14
N MET A 19 10.48 -0.06 -29.74
CA MET A 19 10.58 -1.38 -29.09
C MET A 19 11.49 -1.37 -27.85
N THR A 20 12.68 -0.76 -27.92
CA THR A 20 13.59 -0.63 -26.77
C THR A 20 12.97 0.22 -25.66
N SER A 21 12.26 1.31 -26.01
CA SER A 21 11.57 2.17 -25.04
C SER A 21 10.34 1.52 -24.39
N THR A 22 9.68 0.57 -25.09
CA THR A 22 8.59 -0.23 -24.51
C THR A 22 9.13 -1.33 -23.60
N LEU A 23 10.32 -1.88 -23.92
CA LEU A 23 11.02 -2.85 -23.07
C LEU A 23 11.48 -2.18 -21.77
N GLU A 24 12.10 -1.00 -21.84
CA GLU A 24 12.52 -0.24 -20.65
C GLU A 24 11.34 0.18 -19.77
N ARG A 25 10.24 0.65 -20.37
CA ARG A 25 9.00 0.93 -19.62
C ARG A 25 8.45 -0.31 -18.92
N GLY A 26 8.40 -1.45 -19.61
CA GLY A 26 7.99 -2.72 -19.01
C GLY A 26 8.90 -3.17 -17.86
N VAL A 27 10.20 -2.89 -17.94
CA VAL A 27 11.17 -3.15 -16.86
C VAL A 27 10.90 -2.24 -15.66
N VAL A 28 10.65 -0.95 -15.86
CA VAL A 28 10.34 0.00 -14.76
C VAL A 28 9.01 -0.36 -14.08
N ASP A 29 7.97 -0.66 -14.86
CA ASP A 29 6.66 -1.04 -14.31
C ASP A 29 6.78 -2.34 -13.49
N SER A 30 7.55 -3.31 -14.00
CA SER A 30 7.85 -4.54 -13.27
C SER A 30 8.66 -4.28 -11.99
N LEU A 31 9.62 -3.36 -12.04
CA LEU A 31 10.46 -2.99 -10.90
C LEU A 31 9.66 -2.29 -9.79
N ILE A 32 8.58 -1.58 -10.13
CA ILE A 32 7.68 -0.94 -9.17
C ILE A 32 6.68 -1.95 -8.59
N VAL A 33 6.04 -2.74 -9.45
CA VAL A 33 4.92 -3.62 -9.05
C VAL A 33 5.43 -4.88 -8.34
N ALA A 34 6.53 -5.49 -8.80
CA ALA A 34 7.04 -6.73 -8.22
C ALA A 34 7.34 -6.64 -6.70
N PRO A 35 8.11 -5.65 -6.20
CA PRO A 35 8.35 -5.54 -4.76
C PRO A 35 7.08 -5.22 -3.98
N ALA A 36 6.15 -4.44 -4.54
CA ALA A 36 4.88 -4.15 -3.88
C ALA A 36 4.03 -5.41 -3.70
N VAL A 37 3.92 -6.26 -4.72
CA VAL A 37 3.21 -7.54 -4.64
C VAL A 37 3.90 -8.50 -3.67
N LEU A 38 5.24 -8.61 -3.73
CA LEU A 38 5.99 -9.43 -2.78
C LEU A 38 5.79 -8.97 -1.33
N GLY A 39 5.77 -7.65 -1.09
CA GLY A 39 5.48 -7.07 0.21
C GLY A 39 4.07 -7.41 0.73
N LEU A 40 3.06 -7.39 -0.15
CA LEU A 40 1.70 -7.81 0.20
C LEU A 40 1.61 -9.29 0.53
N VAL A 41 2.25 -10.15 -0.26
CA VAL A 41 2.27 -11.59 -0.03
C VAL A 41 2.97 -11.91 1.30
N TRP A 42 4.11 -11.26 1.57
CA TRP A 42 4.82 -11.41 2.83
C TRP A 42 3.98 -10.93 4.02
N SER A 43 3.37 -9.75 3.90
CA SER A 43 2.48 -9.22 4.94
C SER A 43 1.28 -10.13 5.21
N ALA A 44 0.65 -10.68 4.17
CA ALA A 44 -0.44 -11.63 4.32
C ALA A 44 0.03 -12.92 5.04
N LYS A 45 1.18 -13.47 4.65
CA LYS A 45 1.77 -14.65 5.31
C LYS A 45 2.00 -14.38 6.81
N GLU A 46 2.62 -13.25 7.16
CA GLU A 46 2.90 -12.88 8.55
C GLU A 46 1.61 -12.61 9.34
N TRP A 47 0.59 -12.00 8.72
CA TRP A 47 -0.74 -11.85 9.31
C TRP A 47 -1.34 -13.20 9.70
N PHE A 48 -1.30 -14.19 8.79
CA PHE A 48 -1.78 -15.54 9.08
C PHE A 48 -0.91 -16.26 10.12
N ALA A 49 0.41 -16.08 10.09
CA ALA A 49 1.33 -16.66 11.06
C ALA A 49 1.02 -16.17 12.48
N VAL A 50 0.88 -14.84 12.66
CA VAL A 50 0.40 -14.25 13.91
C VAL A 50 -0.97 -14.82 14.26
N GLY A 51 -1.88 -14.91 13.28
CA GLY A 51 -3.22 -15.49 13.40
C GLY A 51 -3.27 -16.86 14.06
N ARG A 52 -2.32 -17.74 13.76
CA ARG A 52 -2.25 -19.13 14.28
C ARG A 52 -1.83 -19.28 15.73
N ILE A 53 -1.30 -18.23 16.35
CA ILE A 53 -0.95 -18.26 17.77
C ILE A 53 -2.26 -18.28 18.57
N ASN A 54 -2.63 -19.46 19.06
CA ASN A 54 -3.81 -19.66 19.90
C ASN A 54 -3.46 -19.32 21.35
N VAL A 55 -4.11 -18.29 21.88
CA VAL A 55 -4.08 -17.93 23.30
C VAL A 55 -5.17 -18.75 24.01
N GLN A 56 -5.06 -20.07 23.99
CA GLN A 56 -6.04 -20.96 24.63
C GLN A 56 -5.35 -22.02 25.48
N VAL A 57 -6.00 -22.36 26.59
CA VAL A 57 -5.57 -23.42 27.49
C VAL A 57 -5.89 -24.77 26.82
N PRO A 58 -4.93 -25.69 26.68
CA PRO A 58 -5.21 -27.05 26.21
C PRO A 58 -6.30 -27.69 27.09
N PRO A 59 -7.34 -28.32 26.50
CA PRO A 59 -8.50 -28.80 27.25
C PRO A 59 -8.16 -29.91 28.27
N ASP A 60 -7.04 -30.62 28.09
CA ASP A 60 -6.68 -31.83 28.82
C ASP A 60 -5.99 -31.60 30.19
N LYS A 61 -5.78 -30.34 30.60
CA LYS A 61 -5.00 -30.02 31.80
C LYS A 61 -5.75 -29.29 32.92
N LYS A 62 -7.07 -29.16 32.82
CA LYS A 62 -7.90 -28.31 33.72
C LYS A 62 -7.92 -28.75 35.19
N GLU A 63 -7.46 -29.95 35.54
CA GLU A 63 -7.66 -30.53 36.89
C GLU A 63 -6.51 -30.26 37.89
N GLU A 64 -5.36 -29.70 37.47
CA GLU A 64 -4.28 -29.32 38.42
C GLU A 64 -4.52 -27.95 39.09
N PRO A 65 -4.35 -27.81 40.42
CA PRO A 65 -4.60 -26.56 41.15
C PRO A 65 -3.65 -25.41 40.75
N LEU A 66 -2.40 -25.70 40.35
CA LEU A 66 -1.46 -24.71 39.79
C LEU A 66 -1.84 -24.27 38.36
N LEU A 67 -2.72 -25.03 37.69
CA LEU A 67 -3.18 -24.77 36.34
C LEU A 67 -4.47 -23.95 36.33
N ASN A 68 -5.26 -24.04 37.39
CA ASN A 68 -6.46 -23.22 37.58
C ASN A 68 -6.12 -21.72 37.55
N SER A 69 -5.09 -21.27 38.29
CA SER A 69 -4.64 -19.87 38.30
C SER A 69 -4.10 -19.39 36.95
N LYS A 70 -3.37 -20.25 36.22
CA LYS A 70 -2.89 -19.95 34.86
C LYS A 70 -4.04 -19.87 33.85
N SER A 71 -5.06 -20.70 34.01
CA SER A 71 -6.23 -20.71 33.12
C SER A 71 -7.09 -19.46 33.30
N GLU A 72 -7.25 -18.98 34.55
CA GLU A 72 -7.91 -17.73 34.88
C GLU A 72 -7.18 -16.53 34.26
N GLN A 73 -5.85 -16.47 34.39
CA GLN A 73 -5.04 -15.43 33.76
C GLN A 73 -5.20 -15.41 32.23
N LEU A 74 -5.28 -16.57 31.59
CA LEU A 74 -5.50 -16.66 30.14
C LEU A 74 -6.88 -16.16 29.71
N GLN A 75 -7.91 -16.46 30.49
CA GLN A 75 -9.27 -15.98 30.26
C GLN A 75 -9.32 -14.45 30.39
N ASN A 76 -8.73 -13.92 31.46
CA ASN A 76 -8.63 -12.47 31.69
C ASN A 76 -7.90 -11.77 30.53
N MET A 77 -6.80 -12.32 30.03
CA MET A 77 -6.07 -11.76 28.89
C MET A 77 -6.93 -11.73 27.61
N ASN A 78 -7.66 -12.81 27.33
CA ASN A 78 -8.54 -12.86 26.17
C ASN A 78 -9.72 -11.89 26.31
N GLU A 79 -10.32 -11.79 27.50
CA GLU A 79 -11.41 -10.86 27.79
C GLU A 79 -10.97 -9.41 27.58
N ILE A 80 -9.84 -9.00 28.19
CA ILE A 80 -9.27 -7.66 28.00
C ILE A 80 -8.99 -7.39 26.52
N SER A 81 -8.40 -8.35 25.80
CA SER A 81 -8.13 -8.19 24.38
C SER A 81 -9.40 -8.01 23.54
N SER A 82 -10.48 -8.69 23.92
CA SER A 82 -11.77 -8.58 23.24
C SER A 82 -12.43 -7.22 23.46
N ILE A 83 -12.32 -6.68 24.68
CA ILE A 83 -12.81 -5.34 25.03
C ILE A 83 -12.04 -4.27 24.26
N ILE A 84 -10.70 -4.39 24.19
CA ILE A 84 -9.86 -3.48 23.40
C ILE A 84 -10.21 -3.57 21.92
N ALA A 85 -10.42 -4.77 21.37
CA ALA A 85 -10.80 -4.95 19.97
C ALA A 85 -12.18 -4.38 19.65
N ALA A 86 -13.15 -4.52 20.57
CA ALA A 86 -14.46 -3.91 20.42
C ALA A 86 -14.36 -2.37 20.48
N GLY A 87 -13.60 -1.83 21.44
CA GLY A 87 -13.35 -0.39 21.57
C GLY A 87 -12.68 0.20 20.33
N ALA A 88 -11.60 -0.42 19.85
CA ALA A 88 -10.88 -0.03 18.65
C ALA A 88 -11.78 0.03 17.40
N LYS A 89 -12.63 -0.99 17.20
CA LYS A 89 -13.60 -1.00 16.09
C LYS A 89 -14.64 0.11 16.21
N SER A 90 -15.16 0.34 17.42
CA SER A 90 -16.16 1.40 17.64
C SER A 90 -15.57 2.79 17.40
N PHE A 91 -14.33 3.01 17.84
CA PHE A 91 -13.60 4.25 17.61
C PHE A 91 -13.35 4.49 16.12
N LEU A 92 -12.85 3.48 15.39
CA LEU A 92 -12.64 3.60 13.94
C LEU A 92 -13.93 3.88 13.17
N MET A 93 -15.04 3.24 13.55
CA MET A 93 -16.32 3.49 12.90
C MET A 93 -16.78 4.94 13.10
N ALA A 94 -16.62 5.47 14.31
CA ALA A 94 -16.94 6.87 14.58
C ALA A 94 -16.01 7.82 13.81
N GLU A 95 -14.70 7.61 13.87
CA GLU A 95 -13.71 8.43 13.15
C GLU A 95 -13.96 8.42 11.64
N TYR A 96 -14.20 7.24 11.06
CA TYR A 96 -14.43 7.09 9.62
C TYR A 96 -15.73 7.74 9.17
N LEU A 97 -16.75 7.84 10.03
CA LEU A 97 -17.96 8.58 9.73
C LEU A 97 -17.67 10.09 9.54
N TYR A 98 -16.89 10.68 10.45
CA TYR A 98 -16.47 12.08 10.34
C TYR A 98 -15.54 12.30 9.14
N MET A 99 -14.59 11.38 8.90
CA MET A 99 -13.70 11.44 7.74
C MET A 99 -14.47 11.32 6.43
N ALA A 100 -15.49 10.44 6.35
CA ALA A 100 -16.32 10.32 5.16
C ALA A 100 -17.07 11.61 4.84
N ALA A 101 -17.64 12.27 5.85
CA ALA A 101 -18.28 13.58 5.67
C ALA A 101 -17.28 14.64 5.15
N TYR A 102 -16.07 14.66 5.70
CA TYR A 102 -14.99 15.54 5.23
C TYR A 102 -14.59 15.25 3.77
N ILE A 103 -14.41 13.98 3.40
CA ILE A 103 -14.03 13.57 2.04
C ILE A 103 -15.09 14.02 1.03
N VAL A 104 -16.37 13.83 1.32
CA VAL A 104 -17.46 14.25 0.43
C VAL A 104 -17.51 15.76 0.27
N LEU A 105 -17.44 16.50 1.38
CA LEU A 105 -17.45 17.97 1.36
C LEU A 105 -16.26 18.52 0.57
N PHE A 106 -15.05 18.04 0.86
CA PHE A 106 -13.83 18.52 0.22
C PHE A 106 -13.76 18.13 -1.25
N SER A 107 -14.26 16.94 -1.62
CA SER A 107 -14.39 16.54 -3.02
C SER A 107 -15.34 17.47 -3.78
N GLY A 108 -16.45 17.90 -3.17
CA GLY A 108 -17.36 18.88 -3.76
C GLY A 108 -16.70 20.23 -4.03
N VAL A 109 -15.88 20.71 -3.09
CA VAL A 109 -15.09 21.94 -3.27
C VAL A 109 -14.07 21.80 -4.39
N LEU A 110 -13.37 20.66 -4.47
CA LEU A 110 -12.39 20.40 -5.53
C LEU A 110 -13.03 20.34 -6.93
N LEU A 111 -14.25 19.84 -7.07
CA LEU A 111 -14.95 19.83 -8.36
C LEU A 111 -15.24 21.24 -8.89
N VAL A 112 -15.45 22.21 -8.00
CA VAL A 112 -15.70 23.60 -8.39
C VAL A 112 -14.39 24.37 -8.62
N ALA A 113 -13.36 24.08 -7.82
CA ALA A 113 -12.09 24.80 -7.85
C ALA A 113 -11.07 24.24 -8.88
N THR A 114 -11.18 22.97 -9.27
CA THR A 114 -10.17 22.24 -10.07
C THR A 114 -10.78 21.30 -11.11
N GLU A 115 -9.95 20.66 -11.95
CA GLU A 115 -10.42 19.64 -12.89
C GLU A 115 -10.92 18.36 -12.17
N TRP A 116 -11.90 17.69 -12.77
CA TRP A 116 -12.48 16.43 -12.25
C TRP A 116 -11.42 15.34 -12.00
N LYS A 117 -10.33 15.35 -12.79
CA LYS A 117 -9.20 14.41 -12.64
C LYS A 117 -8.56 14.49 -11.25
N THR A 118 -8.29 15.70 -10.77
CA THR A 118 -7.69 15.93 -9.44
C THR A 118 -8.62 15.42 -8.32
N THR A 119 -9.93 15.59 -8.49
CA THR A 119 -10.92 15.07 -7.54
C THR A 119 -10.90 13.54 -7.49
N VAL A 120 -10.81 12.86 -8.64
CA VAL A 120 -10.72 11.39 -8.68
C VAL A 120 -9.46 10.90 -7.96
N SER A 121 -8.30 11.55 -8.18
CA SER A 121 -7.07 11.18 -7.46
C SER A 121 -7.18 11.38 -5.96
N PHE A 122 -7.85 12.44 -5.51
CA PHE A 122 -8.10 12.71 -4.10
C PHE A 122 -8.96 11.59 -3.47
N VAL A 123 -10.09 11.23 -4.09
CA VAL A 123 -10.99 10.20 -3.57
C VAL A 123 -10.29 8.84 -3.49
N VAL A 124 -9.55 8.44 -4.54
CA VAL A 124 -8.79 7.18 -4.54
C VAL A 124 -7.74 7.15 -3.42
N GLY A 125 -7.04 8.27 -3.20
CA GLY A 125 -6.08 8.41 -2.09
C GLY A 125 -6.75 8.29 -0.72
N CYS A 126 -7.89 8.95 -0.51
CA CYS A 126 -8.66 8.86 0.73
C CYS A 126 -9.14 7.44 1.02
N LEU A 127 -9.70 6.74 0.02
CA LEU A 127 -10.14 5.36 0.18
C LEU A 127 -8.97 4.43 0.54
N THR A 128 -7.83 4.59 -0.14
CA THR A 128 -6.62 3.81 0.14
C THR A 128 -6.10 4.08 1.57
N SER A 129 -6.13 5.34 2.02
CA SER A 129 -5.72 5.72 3.37
C SER A 129 -6.60 5.08 4.46
N ILE A 130 -7.93 5.10 4.26
CA ILE A 130 -8.90 4.46 5.17
C ILE A 130 -8.64 2.94 5.25
N LEU A 131 -8.43 2.28 4.10
CA LEU A 131 -8.13 0.85 4.07
C LEU A 131 -6.83 0.52 4.83
N CYS A 132 -5.78 1.31 4.60
CA CYS A 132 -4.51 1.18 5.31
C CYS A 132 -4.66 1.32 6.84
N GLY A 133 -5.40 2.35 7.29
CA GLY A 133 -5.65 2.56 8.72
C GLY A 133 -6.40 1.40 9.37
N TRP A 134 -7.40 0.84 8.68
CA TRP A 134 -8.18 -0.29 9.18
C TRP A 134 -7.31 -1.54 9.33
N VAL A 135 -6.54 -1.89 8.31
CA VAL A 135 -5.62 -3.04 8.33
C VAL A 135 -4.60 -2.90 9.47
N GLY A 136 -3.98 -1.71 9.61
CA GLY A 136 -2.99 -1.43 10.65
C GLY A 136 -3.54 -1.58 12.06
N MET A 137 -4.73 -1.05 12.34
CA MET A 137 -5.33 -1.18 13.67
C MET A 137 -5.71 -2.63 14.00
N MET A 138 -6.27 -3.35 13.02
CA MET A 138 -6.71 -4.74 13.23
C MET A 138 -5.54 -5.69 13.51
N ILE A 139 -4.37 -5.49 12.89
CA ILE A 139 -3.18 -6.28 13.23
C ILE A 139 -2.65 -5.91 14.62
N ALA A 140 -2.54 -4.61 14.93
CA ALA A 140 -1.97 -4.13 16.19
C ALA A 140 -2.74 -4.68 17.41
N VAL A 141 -4.07 -4.61 17.39
CA VAL A 141 -4.89 -5.12 18.50
C VAL A 141 -4.74 -6.65 18.65
N LYS A 142 -4.66 -7.38 17.54
CA LYS A 142 -4.46 -8.84 17.56
C LYS A 142 -3.08 -9.24 18.07
N THR A 143 -2.04 -8.48 17.74
CA THR A 143 -0.65 -8.80 18.13
C THR A 143 -0.38 -8.50 19.60
N ASN A 144 -1.00 -7.48 20.18
CA ASN A 144 -0.74 -7.06 21.56
C ASN A 144 -0.93 -8.19 22.58
N VAL A 145 -2.09 -8.87 22.55
CA VAL A 145 -2.35 -9.99 23.47
C VAL A 145 -1.43 -11.18 23.22
N LYS A 146 -1.04 -11.43 21.96
CA LYS A 146 -0.17 -12.54 21.56
C LYS A 146 1.26 -12.31 22.03
N THR A 147 1.76 -11.09 21.90
CA THR A 147 3.06 -10.67 22.44
C THR A 147 3.09 -10.85 23.95
N THR A 148 2.06 -10.36 24.68
CA THR A 148 1.98 -10.54 26.13
C THR A 148 1.94 -12.02 26.52
N HIS A 149 1.16 -12.84 25.80
CA HIS A 149 1.04 -14.27 26.06
C HIS A 149 2.37 -15.01 25.86
N GLN A 150 3.12 -14.68 24.79
CA GLN A 150 4.44 -15.25 24.53
C GLN A 150 5.47 -14.82 25.59
N CYS A 151 5.46 -13.56 26.02
CA CYS A 151 6.34 -13.11 27.10
C CYS A 151 6.02 -13.79 28.44
N TRP A 152 4.74 -14.03 28.73
CA TRP A 152 4.26 -14.62 29.98
C TRP A 152 4.50 -16.13 30.07
N THR A 153 4.41 -16.86 28.95
CA THR A 153 4.66 -18.30 28.90
C THR A 153 6.13 -18.61 29.25
N SER A 154 6.36 -19.57 30.15
CA SER A 154 7.71 -19.97 30.58
C SER A 154 8.60 -20.52 29.47
N GLN A 155 8.03 -20.93 28.33
CA GLN A 155 8.75 -21.35 27.13
C GLN A 155 9.08 -20.20 26.18
N GLY A 156 8.38 -19.06 26.31
CA GLY A 156 8.35 -17.98 25.33
C GLY A 156 9.42 -16.92 25.55
N GLY A 157 9.58 -16.46 26.78
CA GLY A 157 10.59 -15.45 27.14
C GLY A 157 10.52 -14.16 26.30
N LEU A 158 11.50 -13.28 26.49
CA LEU A 158 11.54 -11.99 25.81
C LEU A 158 11.74 -12.13 24.29
N GLY A 159 12.51 -13.13 23.85
CA GLY A 159 12.85 -13.33 22.45
C GLY A 159 11.64 -13.69 21.57
N LEU A 160 10.79 -14.63 22.01
CA LEU A 160 9.61 -15.01 21.21
C LEU A 160 8.53 -13.93 21.23
N GLY A 161 8.33 -13.25 22.36
CA GLY A 161 7.44 -12.10 22.42
C GLY A 161 7.88 -10.96 21.50
N PHE A 162 9.18 -10.63 21.51
CA PHE A 162 9.75 -9.63 20.61
C PHE A 162 9.57 -9.99 19.14
N ASN A 163 9.79 -11.26 18.77
CA ASN A 163 9.55 -11.72 17.40
C ASN A 163 8.10 -11.51 16.97
N VAL A 164 7.12 -11.84 17.82
CA VAL A 164 5.70 -11.60 17.51
C VAL A 164 5.38 -10.12 17.35
N ALA A 165 5.98 -9.25 18.17
CA ALA A 165 5.83 -7.80 18.05
C ALA A 165 6.40 -7.27 16.71
N ILE A 166 7.59 -7.72 16.31
CA ILE A 166 8.21 -7.36 15.03
C ILE A 166 7.41 -7.92 13.85
N GLN A 167 6.86 -9.13 13.96
CA GLN A 167 5.97 -9.68 12.95
C GLN A 167 4.73 -8.79 12.77
N GLY A 168 4.10 -8.37 13.88
CA GLY A 168 2.99 -7.42 13.85
C GLY A 168 3.34 -6.09 13.18
N GLY A 169 4.49 -5.51 13.54
CA GLY A 169 4.98 -4.27 12.94
C GLY A 169 5.32 -4.39 11.46
N SER A 170 5.92 -5.51 11.04
CA SER A 170 6.26 -5.75 9.63
C SER A 170 5.01 -5.92 8.76
N VAL A 171 3.95 -6.57 9.26
CA VAL A 171 2.66 -6.69 8.59
C VAL A 171 2.06 -5.30 8.34
N MET A 172 2.02 -4.45 9.37
CA MET A 172 1.55 -3.07 9.26
C MET A 172 2.39 -2.29 8.24
N GLY A 173 3.71 -2.28 8.35
CA GLY A 173 4.58 -1.53 7.44
C GLY A 173 4.49 -1.98 5.98
N LEU A 174 4.65 -3.29 5.73
CA LEU A 174 4.70 -3.84 4.38
C LEU A 174 3.35 -3.78 3.67
N SER A 175 2.23 -3.97 4.38
CA SER A 175 0.91 -3.82 3.76
C SER A 175 0.64 -2.37 3.35
N LEU A 176 0.99 -1.39 4.19
CA LEU A 176 0.76 0.02 3.93
C LEU A 176 1.59 0.54 2.76
N VAL A 177 2.89 0.22 2.73
CA VAL A 177 3.79 0.63 1.64
C VAL A 177 3.35 0.00 0.33
N SER A 178 3.05 -1.29 0.32
CA SER A 178 2.63 -1.97 -0.90
C SER A 178 1.28 -1.49 -1.44
N LEU A 179 0.28 -1.26 -0.58
CA LEU A 179 -1.02 -0.70 -1.00
C LEU A 179 -0.85 0.73 -1.54
N GLY A 180 -0.01 1.55 -0.91
CA GLY A 180 0.29 2.90 -1.38
C GLY A 180 0.97 2.92 -2.75
N VAL A 181 1.99 2.09 -2.95
CA VAL A 181 2.71 1.99 -4.23
C VAL A 181 1.79 1.46 -5.33
N LEU A 182 0.99 0.43 -5.07
CA LEU A 182 0.05 -0.11 -6.06
C LEU A 182 -1.05 0.89 -6.41
N ALA A 183 -1.63 1.57 -5.41
CA ALA A 183 -2.65 2.59 -5.66
C ALA A 183 -2.08 3.75 -6.50
N LEU A 184 -0.85 4.19 -6.19
CA LEU A 184 -0.17 5.23 -6.97
C LEU A 184 0.14 4.77 -8.39
N PHE A 185 0.63 3.53 -8.56
CA PHE A 185 0.92 2.95 -9.87
C PHE A 185 -0.33 2.88 -10.75
N VAL A 186 -1.43 2.36 -10.21
CA VAL A 186 -2.73 2.29 -10.91
C VAL A 186 -3.22 3.68 -11.29
N LEU A 187 -3.08 4.66 -10.40
CA LEU A 187 -3.49 6.03 -10.66
C LEU A 187 -2.63 6.66 -11.78
N ILE A 188 -1.32 6.45 -11.78
CA ILE A 188 -0.44 6.93 -12.84
C ILE A 188 -0.82 6.32 -14.19
N GLU A 189 -1.04 5.00 -14.27
CA GLU A 189 -1.44 4.34 -15.51
C GLU A 189 -2.83 4.80 -16.01
N LEU A 190 -3.78 4.98 -15.10
CA LEU A 190 -5.10 5.53 -15.42
C LEU A 190 -4.98 6.95 -16.01
N PHE A 191 -4.17 7.82 -15.41
CA PHE A 191 -3.97 9.18 -15.89
C PHE A 191 -3.21 9.21 -17.21
N LYS A 192 -2.20 8.35 -17.41
CA LYS A 192 -1.49 8.21 -18.69
C LYS A 192 -2.46 7.81 -19.81
N LEU A 193 -3.35 6.84 -19.56
CA LEU A 193 -4.36 6.42 -20.53
C LEU A 193 -5.33 7.56 -20.88
N MET A 194 -5.78 8.31 -19.86
CA MET A 194 -6.69 9.45 -20.00
C MET A 194 -6.04 10.72 -20.60
N LEU A 195 -4.71 10.83 -20.59
CA LEU A 195 -3.93 11.94 -21.16
C LEU A 195 -3.28 11.59 -22.51
N THR A 196 -3.93 10.75 -23.34
CA THR A 196 -3.47 10.48 -24.72
C THR A 196 -3.26 11.81 -25.52
N PRO A 197 -2.28 11.85 -26.43
CA PRO A 197 -1.40 12.99 -26.70
C PRO A 197 -1.99 14.10 -27.58
N GLU A 198 -3.30 14.31 -27.59
CA GLU A 198 -3.87 15.43 -28.35
C GLU A 198 -3.57 16.80 -27.68
N LYS A 199 -3.26 16.78 -26.37
CA LYS A 199 -2.90 18.01 -25.62
C LYS A 199 -1.43 18.09 -25.22
N PHE A 200 -0.68 16.99 -25.20
CA PHE A 200 0.74 17.02 -24.79
C PHE A 200 1.62 17.69 -25.85
N ASP A 201 1.30 17.53 -27.15
CA ASP A 201 1.96 18.26 -28.24
C ASP A 201 1.63 19.77 -28.17
N GLY A 202 0.39 20.10 -27.79
CA GLY A 202 -0.07 21.48 -27.57
C GLY A 202 0.59 22.18 -26.37
N ASP A 203 0.73 21.49 -25.23
CA ASP A 203 1.29 22.06 -24.00
C ASP A 203 2.82 22.18 -24.04
N LEU A 204 3.52 21.22 -24.66
CA LEU A 204 4.97 21.32 -24.88
C LEU A 204 5.29 22.42 -25.90
N GLY A 205 4.45 22.58 -26.93
CA GLY A 205 4.51 23.71 -27.85
C GLY A 205 4.21 25.06 -27.19
N TYR A 206 3.31 25.09 -26.20
CA TYR A 206 2.99 26.30 -25.43
C TYR A 206 4.12 26.67 -24.44
N PHE A 207 4.74 25.69 -23.79
CA PHE A 207 5.89 25.89 -22.90
C PHE A 207 7.14 26.33 -23.66
N ALA A 208 7.46 25.68 -24.78
CA ALA A 208 8.61 26.04 -25.62
C ALA A 208 8.50 27.47 -26.18
N LYS A 209 7.28 27.89 -26.55
CA LYS A 209 7.01 29.25 -27.06
C LYS A 209 7.03 30.32 -25.96
N LYS A 210 6.63 29.96 -24.72
CA LYS A 210 6.62 30.88 -23.57
C LYS A 210 8.01 31.09 -22.96
N TYR A 211 8.92 30.12 -23.11
CA TYR A 211 10.25 30.15 -22.47
C TYR A 211 11.43 30.22 -23.43
N GLN A 212 11.24 30.46 -24.74
CA GLN A 212 12.32 30.65 -25.74
C GLN A 212 13.56 29.77 -25.49
N LEU A 213 13.34 28.49 -25.19
CA LEU A 213 14.45 27.59 -24.96
C LEU A 213 15.02 27.20 -26.33
N PRO A 214 16.31 27.44 -26.59
CA PRO A 214 16.94 27.02 -27.83
C PRO A 214 16.84 25.50 -27.89
N PHE A 215 16.14 25.01 -28.90
CA PHE A 215 15.94 23.60 -29.15
C PHE A 215 17.21 23.03 -29.79
N GLU A 216 18.29 22.98 -29.01
CA GLU A 216 19.53 22.33 -29.41
C GLU A 216 20.05 21.56 -28.20
N ASN A 217 20.12 20.24 -28.32
CA ASN A 217 20.44 19.23 -27.29
C ASN A 217 19.35 18.84 -26.28
N THR A 218 18.23 18.30 -26.77
CA THR A 218 17.43 17.35 -25.97
C THR A 218 18.07 15.96 -25.87
N ASP A 219 19.13 15.70 -26.66
CA ASP A 219 19.84 14.42 -26.67
C ASP A 219 20.83 14.27 -25.49
N ALA A 220 21.05 15.32 -24.69
CA ALA A 220 22.04 15.34 -23.59
C ALA A 220 21.42 15.28 -22.17
N MET A 221 20.10 15.12 -22.05
CA MET A 221 19.40 15.02 -20.75
C MET A 221 18.96 13.59 -20.39
N PHE A 222 19.27 12.63 -21.27
CA PHE A 222 19.07 11.18 -21.06
C PHE A 222 20.35 10.40 -21.40
N GLU A 223 21.51 10.87 -20.90
CA GLU A 223 22.65 10.00 -20.56
C GLU A 223 22.84 10.01 -19.04
#